data_AF-A0A1S2YMN5-F1
#
_entry.id   AF-A0A1S2YMN5-F1
#
_cell.length_a   1.000
_cell.length_b   1.000
_cell.length_c   1.000
_cell.angle_alpha   90.00
_cell.angle_beta   90.00
_cell.angle_gamma   90.00
#
_symmetry.space_group_name_H-M   'P 1'
#
loop_
_entity.id
_entity.type
_entity.pdbx_description
1 polymer ?
#
loop_
_entity_poly.entity_id
_entity_poly.type
_entity_poly.pdbx_seq_one_letter_code
_entity_poly.pdbx_strand_id
1 'polypeptide(L)'
;MSWTPSSCVMRKKLPHPRLSVSGETITQNGHRWIRLDISTSMNNIALEHEVAGYFILRDMGQGLGFRLGMFDGAISISTVQWLCNADKFSHNPHLRLKAFFTSLYRCLTIGARAVFQVYPENLDQLELISKAAISAGFGGVILEDWPERYE
;
A
#
# COMPACT_ATOMS: atom_id res chain seq x y z
N MET A 1 -18.70 2.19 -11.51
CA MET A 1 -17.58 1.26 -11.24
C MET A 1 -16.58 1.98 -10.34
N SER A 2 -16.74 1.91 -9.02
CA SER A 2 -15.86 2.58 -8.05
C SER A 2 -14.75 1.61 -7.65
N TRP A 3 -13.67 1.60 -8.42
CA TRP A 3 -12.42 0.97 -8.00
C TRP A 3 -11.83 1.79 -6.85
N THR A 4 -11.64 1.16 -5.68
CA THR A 4 -11.02 1.79 -4.52
C THR A 4 -9.69 1.10 -4.19
N PRO A 5 -8.65 1.86 -3.87
CA PRO A 5 -7.31 1.33 -3.67
C PRO A 5 -7.08 0.71 -2.27
N SER A 6 -6.40 -0.43 -2.24
CA SER A 6 -6.01 -1.20 -1.06
C SER A 6 -4.49 -1.32 -0.87
N SER A 7 -3.96 -0.94 0.29
CA SER A 7 -2.55 -1.17 0.66
C SER A 7 -2.42 -2.28 1.72
N CYS A 8 -1.39 -3.11 1.63
CA CYS A 8 -1.15 -4.24 2.52
C CYS A 8 0.19 -4.09 3.27
N VAL A 9 0.21 -4.40 4.56
CA VAL A 9 1.42 -4.34 5.41
C VAL A 9 1.61 -5.68 6.14
N MET A 10 2.84 -6.23 6.16
CA MET A 10 3.13 -7.64 6.47
C MET A 10 3.75 -7.88 7.87
N ARG A 11 3.39 -8.99 8.53
CA ARG A 11 4.02 -9.52 9.76
C ARG A 11 4.02 -11.06 9.77
N LYS A 12 5.05 -11.75 10.27
CA LYS A 12 5.21 -13.23 10.12
C LYS A 12 4.41 -14.15 11.12
N LYS A 13 4.04 -15.35 10.62
CA LYS A 13 3.82 -16.72 11.24
C LYS A 13 2.42 -17.22 11.74
N LEU A 14 2.06 -18.44 11.26
CA LEU A 14 1.06 -19.49 11.65
C LEU A 14 -0.28 -19.59 10.83
N PRO A 15 -0.94 -20.80 10.75
CA PRO A 15 -1.55 -21.36 9.52
C PRO A 15 -3.08 -21.18 9.33
N HIS A 16 -3.49 -21.29 8.05
CA HIS A 16 -4.83 -21.51 7.45
C HIS A 16 -5.63 -20.30 6.85
N PRO A 17 -6.41 -20.50 5.74
CA PRO A 17 -6.80 -19.48 4.73
C PRO A 17 -8.30 -19.06 4.78
N ARG A 18 -8.78 -17.90 4.24
CA ARG A 18 -8.94 -17.51 2.80
C ARG A 18 -9.30 -16.00 2.60
N LEU A 19 -9.20 -15.48 1.36
CA LEU A 19 -9.92 -14.41 0.57
C LEU A 19 -9.76 -12.86 0.54
N SER A 20 -8.56 -12.32 0.33
CA SER A 20 -8.36 -11.10 -0.50
C SER A 20 -7.36 -11.46 -1.59
N VAL A 21 -7.51 -11.09 -2.87
CA VAL A 21 -6.63 -11.63 -3.94
C VAL A 21 -5.13 -11.47 -3.62
N SER A 22 -4.75 -10.33 -3.03
CA SER A 22 -3.39 -10.12 -2.52
C SER A 22 -3.16 -10.78 -1.14
N GLY A 23 -4.09 -10.62 -0.21
CA GLY A 23 -3.98 -11.14 1.15
C GLY A 23 -3.97 -12.67 1.28
N GLU A 24 -4.66 -13.37 0.39
CA GLU A 24 -4.69 -14.83 0.32
C GLU A 24 -3.33 -15.36 -0.10
N THR A 25 -2.73 -14.78 -1.14
CA THR A 25 -1.37 -15.12 -1.57
C THR A 25 -0.38 -14.92 -0.43
N ILE A 26 -0.49 -13.81 0.32
CA ILE A 26 0.35 -13.52 1.49
C ILE A 26 0.15 -14.60 2.58
N THR A 27 -1.09 -15.00 2.83
CA THR A 27 -1.46 -16.03 3.81
C THR A 27 -0.94 -17.42 3.40
N GLN A 28 -1.11 -17.78 2.12
CA GLN A 28 -0.62 -19.03 1.53
C GLN A 28 0.91 -19.14 1.63
N ASN A 29 1.61 -18.00 1.53
CA ASN A 29 3.05 -17.92 1.75
C ASN A 29 3.46 -17.83 3.24
N GLY A 30 2.52 -18.02 4.18
CA GLY A 30 2.80 -18.14 5.61
C GLY A 30 3.00 -16.80 6.35
N HIS A 31 2.54 -15.69 5.75
CA HIS A 31 2.60 -14.36 6.35
C HIS A 31 1.24 -13.94 6.92
N ARG A 32 1.25 -13.28 8.08
CA ARG A 32 0.12 -12.51 8.58
C ARG A 32 0.21 -11.11 8.00
N TRP A 33 -0.92 -10.42 7.93
CA TRP A 33 -0.95 -9.10 7.32
C TRP A 33 -2.07 -8.27 7.91
N ILE A 34 -1.89 -6.96 7.77
CA ILE A 34 -2.88 -5.94 8.06
C ILE A 34 -3.11 -5.19 6.77
N ARG A 35 -4.37 -5.09 6.34
CA ARG A 35 -4.77 -4.27 5.20
C ARG A 35 -5.32 -2.94 5.68
N LEU A 36 -4.91 -1.90 4.98
CA LEU A 36 -5.46 -0.57 5.10
C LEU A 36 -6.28 -0.29 3.86
N ASP A 37 -7.52 0.11 4.07
CA ASP A 37 -8.43 0.50 3.00
C ASP A 37 -9.22 1.72 3.44
N ILE A 38 -9.48 2.66 2.53
CA ILE A 38 -10.33 3.82 2.81
C ILE A 38 -11.81 3.47 2.62
N SER A 39 -12.10 2.37 1.92
CA SER A 39 -13.44 1.95 1.56
C SER A 39 -14.06 1.00 2.59
N THR A 40 -15.13 1.47 3.23
CA THR A 40 -15.92 0.64 4.15
C THR A 40 -16.55 -0.55 3.42
N SER A 41 -17.03 -0.38 2.18
CA SER A 41 -17.66 -1.47 1.43
C SER A 41 -16.68 -2.60 1.11
N MET A 42 -15.42 -2.27 0.79
CA MET A 42 -14.38 -3.28 0.55
C MET A 42 -14.04 -4.08 1.81
N ASN A 43 -14.03 -3.43 2.96
CA ASN A 43 -13.84 -4.11 4.24
C ASN A 43 -15.04 -5.00 4.60
N ASN A 44 -16.26 -4.55 4.32
CA ASN A 44 -17.47 -5.36 4.57
C ASN A 44 -17.49 -6.62 3.70
N ILE A 45 -17.15 -6.51 2.42
CA ILE A 45 -17.01 -7.68 1.53
C ILE A 45 -15.96 -8.66 2.09
N ALA A 46 -14.83 -8.16 2.59
CA ALA A 46 -13.82 -9.01 3.20
C ALA A 46 -14.28 -9.66 4.52
N LEU A 47 -15.15 -9.01 5.30
CA LEU A 47 -15.74 -9.62 6.48
C LEU A 47 -16.75 -10.71 6.10
N GLU A 48 -17.59 -10.46 5.10
CA GLU A 48 -18.59 -11.42 4.58
C GLU A 48 -17.94 -12.69 4.02
N HIS A 49 -16.77 -12.57 3.40
CA HIS A 49 -16.01 -13.70 2.87
C HIS A 49 -15.03 -14.32 3.88
N GLU A 50 -15.15 -13.99 5.17
CA GLU A 50 -14.34 -14.51 6.28
C GLU A 50 -12.83 -14.43 6.03
N VAL A 51 -12.39 -13.25 5.60
CA VAL A 51 -11.04 -13.14 5.08
C VAL A 51 -9.98 -13.19 6.16
N ALA A 52 -9.02 -14.10 6.03
CA ALA A 52 -7.92 -14.25 6.97
C ALA A 52 -7.03 -13.00 6.96
N GLY A 53 -6.99 -12.25 8.07
CA GLY A 53 -6.17 -11.04 8.19
C GLY A 53 -6.79 -10.02 9.13
N TYR A 54 -6.16 -8.85 9.25
CA TYR A 54 -6.75 -7.71 9.94
C TYR A 54 -7.04 -6.59 8.95
N PHE A 55 -8.24 -6.03 9.03
CA PHE A 55 -8.68 -4.93 8.17
C PHE A 55 -8.82 -3.67 9.02
N ILE A 56 -8.25 -2.58 8.54
CA ILE A 56 -8.34 -1.29 9.20
C ILE A 56 -8.84 -0.27 8.19
N LEU A 57 -9.98 0.35 8.51
CA LEU A 57 -10.50 1.49 7.76
C LEU A 57 -9.61 2.70 8.03
N ARG A 58 -8.84 3.14 7.04
CA ARG A 58 -7.90 4.25 7.18
C ARG A 58 -7.53 4.88 5.84
N ASP A 59 -7.50 6.20 5.83
CA ASP A 59 -6.84 6.97 4.77
C ASP A 59 -5.32 6.95 4.98
N MET A 60 -4.60 6.20 4.14
CA MET A 60 -3.15 6.10 4.21
C MET A 60 -2.42 7.42 3.90
N GLY A 61 -3.08 8.38 3.25
CA GLY A 61 -2.56 9.73 3.01
C GLY A 61 -2.49 10.60 4.27
N GLN A 62 -3.09 10.16 5.37
CA GLN A 62 -2.95 10.78 6.70
C GLN A 62 -1.83 10.13 7.54
N GLY A 63 -1.16 9.11 6.99
CA GLY A 63 -0.16 8.30 7.67
C GLY A 63 -0.72 7.03 8.29
N LEU A 64 0.17 6.08 8.60
CA LEU A 64 -0.24 4.72 8.95
C LEU A 64 -0.61 4.51 10.42
N GLY A 65 -0.22 5.39 11.35
CA GLY A 65 -0.59 5.30 12.77
C GLY A 65 -0.24 3.97 13.47
N PHE A 66 0.83 3.30 13.05
CA PHE A 66 1.36 2.09 13.71
C PHE A 66 2.64 2.40 14.50
N ARG A 67 3.07 1.42 15.31
CA ARG A 67 4.31 1.52 16.08
C ARG A 67 5.54 1.38 15.17
N LEU A 68 6.66 1.94 15.64
CA LEU A 68 7.95 1.83 14.95
C LEU A 68 8.37 0.36 14.81
N GLY A 69 8.92 -0.02 13.65
CA GLY A 69 9.44 -1.37 13.41
C GLY A 69 8.41 -2.50 13.58
N MET A 70 7.13 -2.22 13.36
CA MET A 70 6.04 -3.19 13.53
C MET A 70 5.97 -4.23 12.40
N PHE A 71 6.50 -3.91 11.22
CA PHE A 71 6.34 -4.72 10.01
C PHE A 71 7.67 -5.09 9.37
N ASP A 72 7.75 -6.33 8.88
CA ASP A 72 8.93 -6.88 8.19
C ASP A 72 8.94 -6.57 6.68
N GLY A 73 7.86 -5.95 6.19
CA GLY A 73 7.75 -5.49 4.81
C GLY A 73 6.37 -4.93 4.50
N ALA A 74 6.23 -4.35 3.31
CA ALA A 74 4.97 -3.79 2.83
C ALA A 74 4.74 -4.07 1.34
N ILE A 75 3.48 -4.24 0.95
CA ILE A 75 3.08 -4.45 -0.44
C ILE A 75 1.86 -3.58 -0.72
N SER A 76 1.93 -2.75 -1.75
CA SER A 76 0.76 -2.04 -2.25
C SER A 76 0.53 -2.40 -3.70
N ILE A 77 -0.71 -2.75 -4.04
CA ILE A 77 -1.10 -3.08 -5.41
C ILE A 77 -2.18 -2.10 -5.84
N SER A 78 -1.98 -1.46 -7.00
CA SER A 78 -2.93 -0.54 -7.63
C SER A 78 -3.45 0.58 -6.73
N THR A 79 -2.64 1.08 -5.78
CA THR A 79 -3.16 1.93 -4.70
C THR A 79 -2.46 3.25 -4.46
N VAL A 80 -1.13 3.29 -4.48
CA VAL A 80 -0.38 4.50 -4.12
C VAL A 80 -0.68 5.68 -5.05
N GLN A 81 -1.00 5.42 -6.33
CA GLN A 81 -1.33 6.47 -7.29
C GLN A 81 -2.52 7.35 -6.86
N TRP A 82 -3.46 6.80 -6.10
CA TRP A 82 -4.61 7.57 -5.62
C TRP A 82 -4.25 8.62 -4.57
N LEU A 83 -3.06 8.55 -3.96
CA LEU A 83 -2.56 9.64 -3.11
C LEU A 83 -2.21 10.89 -3.91
N CYS A 84 -2.07 10.74 -5.23
CA CYS A 84 -1.88 11.85 -6.14
C CYS A 84 -3.22 12.49 -6.54
N ASN A 85 -4.36 11.87 -6.23
CA ASN A 85 -5.65 12.42 -6.55
C ASN A 85 -6.05 13.55 -5.57
N ALA A 86 -6.57 14.65 -6.11
CA ALA A 86 -6.87 15.88 -5.40
C ALA A 86 -8.39 16.19 -5.37
N ASP A 87 -9.23 15.17 -5.14
CA ASP A 87 -10.71 15.30 -5.14
C ASP A 87 -11.28 16.32 -4.12
N LYS A 88 -10.49 16.71 -3.11
CA LYS A 88 -10.87 17.70 -2.08
C LYS A 88 -9.83 18.79 -2.03
N PHE A 89 -10.23 20.03 -1.73
CA PHE A 89 -9.30 21.16 -1.54
C PHE A 89 -8.19 20.90 -0.51
N SER A 90 -8.43 20.03 0.47
CA SER A 90 -7.44 19.64 1.48
C SER A 90 -6.47 18.54 1.00
N HIS A 91 -6.69 17.95 -0.17
CA HIS A 91 -5.84 16.89 -0.71
C HIS A 91 -4.69 17.51 -1.49
N ASN A 92 -3.59 17.80 -0.79
CA ASN A 92 -2.32 18.11 -1.43
C ASN A 92 -1.52 16.80 -1.64
N PRO A 93 -1.27 16.38 -2.90
CA PRO A 93 -0.53 15.16 -3.22
C PRO A 93 0.83 15.04 -2.51
N HIS A 94 1.61 16.12 -2.48
CA HIS A 94 2.93 16.13 -1.86
C HIS A 94 2.85 15.83 -0.36
N LEU A 95 1.90 16.45 0.34
CA LEU A 95 1.72 16.23 1.78
C LEU A 95 1.20 14.83 2.08
N ARG A 96 0.27 14.31 1.27
CA ARG A 96 -0.30 12.97 1.44
C ARG A 96 0.74 11.87 1.20
N LEU A 97 1.51 11.98 0.12
CA LEU A 97 2.62 11.06 -0.17
C LEU A 97 3.71 11.13 0.90
N LYS A 98 4.08 12.35 1.34
CA LYS A 98 5.05 12.53 2.42
C LYS A 98 4.58 11.84 3.71
N ALA A 99 3.32 12.04 4.11
CA ALA A 99 2.75 11.41 5.29
C ALA A 99 2.74 9.88 5.17
N PHE A 100 2.32 9.36 4.01
CA PHE A 100 2.33 7.92 3.73
C PHE A 100 3.74 7.32 3.82
N PHE A 101 4.69 7.78 3.01
CA PHE A 101 6.02 7.17 2.95
C PHE A 101 6.82 7.36 4.25
N THR A 102 6.73 8.53 4.89
CA THR A 102 7.43 8.77 6.17
C THR A 102 6.91 7.84 7.26
N SER A 103 5.58 7.71 7.37
CA SER A 103 4.99 6.82 8.37
C SER A 103 5.25 5.35 8.05
N LEU A 104 5.19 4.95 6.78
CA LEU A 104 5.54 3.60 6.35
C LEU A 104 6.99 3.25 6.68
N TYR A 105 7.95 4.10 6.31
CA TYR A 105 9.37 3.90 6.59
C TYR A 105 9.62 3.67 8.09
N ARG A 106 8.98 4.48 8.95
CA ARG A 106 9.06 4.34 10.40
C ARG A 106 8.47 3.03 10.93
N CYS A 107 7.41 2.52 10.30
CA CYS A 107 6.75 1.29 10.73
C CYS A 107 7.47 0.02 10.28
N LEU A 108 8.44 0.13 9.38
CA LEU A 108 9.24 -0.98 8.87
C LEU A 108 10.44 -1.28 9.77
N THR A 109 10.80 -2.55 9.90
CA THR A 109 12.05 -2.97 10.55
C THR A 109 13.27 -2.61 9.70
N ILE A 110 14.44 -2.53 10.32
CA ILE A 110 15.69 -2.23 9.60
C ILE A 110 15.94 -3.32 8.56
N GLY A 111 16.15 -2.92 7.30
CA GLY A 111 16.38 -3.83 6.18
C GLY A 111 15.11 -4.43 5.57
N ALA A 112 13.92 -4.08 6.07
CA ALA A 112 12.65 -4.46 5.46
C ALA A 112 12.50 -3.84 4.06
N ARG A 113 11.71 -4.50 3.22
CA ARG A 113 11.45 -4.08 1.84
C ARG A 113 10.00 -3.70 1.66
N ALA A 114 9.77 -2.73 0.77
CA ALA A 114 8.43 -2.35 0.34
C ALA A 114 8.34 -2.43 -1.18
N VAL A 115 7.23 -2.96 -1.69
CA VAL A 115 6.94 -3.06 -3.12
C VAL A 115 5.63 -2.35 -3.40
N PHE A 116 5.65 -1.46 -4.40
CA PHE A 116 4.47 -0.70 -4.81
C PHE A 116 4.25 -0.92 -6.31
N GLN A 117 3.22 -1.69 -6.65
CA GLN A 117 2.71 -1.72 -8.01
C GLN A 117 1.74 -0.54 -8.16
N VAL A 118 2.01 0.31 -9.14
CA VAL A 118 1.27 1.56 -9.39
C VAL A 118 0.93 1.70 -10.87
N TYR A 119 -0.12 2.48 -11.15
CA TYR A 119 -0.49 2.91 -12.49
C TYR A 119 -0.44 4.43 -12.52
N PRO A 120 0.74 5.04 -12.78
CA PRO A 120 0.84 6.48 -12.87
C PRO A 120 0.11 6.99 -14.12
N GLU A 121 -0.57 8.13 -14.02
CA GLU A 121 -1.24 8.77 -15.16
C GLU A 121 -0.24 9.38 -16.15
N ASN A 122 0.90 9.83 -15.66
CA ASN A 122 1.99 10.42 -16.44
C ASN A 122 3.33 10.31 -15.67
N LEU A 123 4.42 10.66 -16.37
CA LEU A 123 5.77 10.60 -15.80
C LEU A 123 5.95 11.52 -14.59
N ASP A 124 5.29 12.67 -14.56
CA ASP A 124 5.37 13.61 -13.43
C ASP A 124 4.79 12.98 -12.15
N GLN A 125 3.68 12.23 -12.27
CA GLN A 125 3.07 11.51 -11.15
C GLN A 125 3.97 10.38 -10.65
N LEU A 126 4.61 9.63 -11.57
CA LEU A 126 5.58 8.60 -11.21
C LEU A 126 6.81 9.20 -10.50
N GLU A 127 7.31 10.33 -11.00
CA GLU A 127 8.44 11.04 -10.41
C GLU A 127 8.07 11.58 -9.02
N LEU A 128 6.85 12.12 -8.86
CA LEU A 128 6.33 12.61 -7.59
C LEU A 128 6.27 11.50 -6.52
N ILE A 129 5.73 10.33 -6.86
CA ILE A 129 5.68 9.16 -5.96
C ILE A 129 7.11 8.74 -5.57
N SER A 130 8.00 8.65 -6.56
CA SER A 130 9.38 8.21 -6.36
C SER A 130 10.17 9.18 -5.47
N LYS A 131 10.07 10.49 -5.72
CA LYS A 131 10.69 11.55 -4.90
C LYS A 131 10.19 11.51 -3.46
N ALA A 132 8.91 11.26 -3.24
CA ALA A 132 8.35 11.15 -1.89
C ALA A 132 8.88 9.93 -1.14
N ALA A 133 9.02 8.77 -1.81
CA ALA A 133 9.63 7.58 -1.22
C ALA A 133 11.11 7.81 -0.86
N ILE A 134 11.89 8.36 -1.79
CA ILE A 134 13.32 8.66 -1.58
C ILE A 134 13.50 9.65 -0.42
N SER A 135 12.68 10.70 -0.38
CA SER A 135 12.73 11.70 0.69
C SER A 135 12.40 11.14 2.08
N ALA A 136 11.62 10.05 2.15
CA ALA A 136 11.32 9.37 3.40
C ALA A 136 12.43 8.42 3.87
N GLY A 137 13.41 8.11 3.02
CA GLY A 137 14.55 7.24 3.31
C GLY A 137 14.58 5.93 2.52
N PHE A 138 13.62 5.68 1.62
CA PHE A 138 13.67 4.49 0.77
C PHE A 138 14.74 4.63 -0.32
N GLY A 139 15.55 3.59 -0.50
CA GLY A 139 16.33 3.38 -1.72
C GLY A 139 15.71 2.24 -2.53
N GLY A 140 15.82 2.29 -3.86
CA GLY A 140 15.25 1.25 -4.72
C GLY A 140 15.32 1.56 -6.20
N VAL A 141 14.59 0.75 -6.98
CA VAL A 141 14.50 0.86 -8.44
C VAL A 141 13.04 0.85 -8.86
N ILE A 142 12.76 1.46 -10.01
CA ILE A 142 11.48 1.31 -10.73
C ILE A 142 11.66 0.16 -11.72
N LEU A 143 10.70 -0.75 -11.74
CA LEU A 143 10.64 -1.86 -12.69
C LEU A 143 9.38 -1.69 -13.54
N GLU A 144 9.54 -1.84 -14.84
CA GLU A 144 8.45 -1.79 -15.82
C GLU A 144 8.40 -3.12 -16.55
N ASP A 145 7.26 -3.82 -16.44
CA ASP A 145 7.05 -5.09 -17.09
C ASP A 145 6.38 -4.87 -18.47
N TRP A 146 6.94 -5.48 -19.52
CA TRP A 146 6.49 -5.38 -20.92
C TRP A 146 6.43 -3.94 -21.49
N PRO A 147 7.53 -3.15 -21.46
CA PRO A 147 7.56 -1.78 -22.00
C PRO A 147 7.26 -1.72 -23.51
N GLU A 148 7.54 -2.78 -24.26
CA GLU A 148 7.33 -2.84 -25.70
C GLU A 148 5.86 -2.75 -26.15
N ARG A 149 4.90 -2.83 -25.22
CA ARG A 149 3.46 -2.71 -25.54
C ARG A 149 2.98 -1.27 -25.70
N TYR A 150 3.84 -0.28 -25.43
CA TYR A 150 3.52 1.15 -25.51
C TYR A 150 4.26 1.87 -26.64
N GLU A 151 5.02 1.14 -27.47
CA GLU A 151 5.69 1.63 -28.70
C GLU A 151 4.83 1.43 -29.96
#